data_AF-A0A1J5KIC0-F1
#
_entry.id   AF-A0A1J5KIC0-F1
#
_cell.length_a   1.000
_cell.length_b   1.000
_cell.length_c   1.000
_cell.angle_alpha   90.00
_cell.angle_beta   90.00
_cell.angle_gamma   90.00
#
_symmetry.space_group_name_H-M   'P 1'
#
loop_
_entity.id
_entity.type
_entity.pdbx_description
1 polymer ?
#
loop_
_entity_poly.entity_id
_entity_poly.type
_entity_poly.pdbx_seq_one_letter_code
_entity_poly.pdbx_strand_id
1 'polypeptide(L)'
;MRNFNYFFVGVPAILGLLGFIFEGLWAIAALFMILTGLVQIVSAFVWTFDDRLNNLLKLYWLLTVSFFLMWIFTDWLWIWVLPPCIAIYFTIILHYQFNKN
;
A
#
# COMPACT_ATOMS: atom_id res chain seq x y z
N MET A 1 -1.68 1.25 -14.08
CA MET A 1 -1.75 1.40 -12.60
C MET A 1 -2.11 0.11 -11.88
N ARG A 2 -3.14 -0.66 -12.29
CA ARG A 2 -3.51 -1.92 -11.62
C ARG A 2 -2.36 -2.95 -11.55
N ASN A 3 -1.67 -3.19 -12.67
CA ASN A 3 -0.53 -4.12 -12.73
C ASN A 3 0.68 -3.63 -11.90
N PHE A 4 0.88 -2.31 -11.86
CA PHE A 4 1.90 -1.67 -11.02
C PHE A 4 1.59 -1.87 -9.54
N ASN A 5 0.34 -1.69 -9.13
CA ASN A 5 -0.08 -1.90 -7.75
C ASN A 5 0.09 -3.37 -7.34
N TYR A 6 -0.27 -4.33 -8.18
CA TYR A 6 -0.03 -5.75 -7.88
C TYR A 6 1.45 -6.08 -7.72
N PHE A 7 2.31 -5.51 -8.55
CA PHE A 7 3.76 -5.70 -8.44
C PHE A 7 4.29 -5.14 -7.12
N PHE A 8 3.97 -3.88 -6.82
CA PHE A 8 4.40 -3.21 -5.61
C PHE A 8 3.84 -3.86 -4.34
N VAL A 9 2.76 -4.63 -4.42
CA VAL A 9 2.12 -5.23 -3.23
C VAL A 9 2.53 -6.69 -3.08
N GLY A 10 2.53 -7.44 -4.18
CA GLY A 10 2.88 -8.85 -4.19
C GLY A 10 4.34 -9.08 -3.83
N VAL A 11 5.26 -8.25 -4.33
CA VAL A 11 6.69 -8.39 -4.08
C VAL A 11 7.04 -8.27 -2.58
N PRO A 12 6.70 -7.18 -1.86
CA PRO A 12 6.98 -7.09 -0.43
C PRO A 12 6.20 -8.10 0.40
N ALA A 13 4.99 -8.51 0.00
CA ALA A 13 4.25 -9.55 0.71
C ALA A 13 4.94 -10.92 0.63
N ILE A 14 5.38 -11.33 -0.57
CA ILE A 14 6.12 -12.59 -0.78
C ILE A 14 7.47 -12.54 -0.06
N LEU A 15 8.19 -11.42 -0.17
CA LEU A 15 9.47 -11.24 0.52
C LEU A 15 9.32 -11.25 2.04
N GLY A 16 8.26 -10.66 2.58
CA GLY A 16 7.96 -10.69 4.01
C GLY A 16 7.67 -12.11 4.52
N LEU A 17 6.90 -12.89 3.75
CA LEU A 17 6.65 -14.31 4.06
C LEU A 17 7.93 -15.14 4.02
N LEU A 18 8.79 -14.94 3.01
CA LEU A 18 10.09 -15.60 2.91
C LEU A 18 11.06 -15.14 4.01
N GLY A 19 10.85 -13.95 4.57
CA GLY A 19 11.56 -13.45 5.73
C GLY A 19 11.50 -14.39 6.94
N PHE A 20 10.39 -15.09 7.16
CA PHE A 20 10.28 -16.07 8.25
C PHE A 20 11.23 -17.27 8.10
N ILE A 21 11.72 -17.52 6.88
CA ILE A 21 12.67 -18.58 6.56
C ILE A 21 14.10 -18.01 6.47
N PHE A 22 14.24 -16.81 5.91
CA PHE A 22 15.51 -16.12 5.73
C PHE A 22 15.43 -14.70 6.32
N GLU A 23 15.96 -14.50 7.52
CA GLU A 23 15.86 -13.24 8.26
C GLU A 23 16.30 -12.01 7.46
N GLY A 24 17.31 -12.14 6.59
CA GLY A 24 17.79 -11.04 5.73
C GLY A 24 16.77 -10.52 4.71
N LEU A 25 15.72 -11.27 4.40
CA LEU A 25 14.67 -10.84 3.47
C LEU A 25 13.67 -9.87 4.11
N TRP A 26 13.59 -9.79 5.45
CA TRP A 26 12.71 -8.83 6.13
C TRP A 26 13.09 -7.38 5.82
N ALA A 27 14.38 -7.08 5.82
CA ALA A 27 14.87 -5.73 5.50
C ALA A 27 14.56 -5.35 4.05
N ILE A 28 14.68 -6.31 3.12
CA ILE A 28 14.37 -6.10 1.70
C ILE A 28 12.85 -5.93 1.50
N ALA A 29 12.04 -6.77 2.15
CA ALA A 29 10.59 -6.65 2.13
C ALA A 29 10.13 -5.28 2.64
N ALA A 30 10.71 -4.82 3.76
CA ALA A 30 10.44 -3.50 4.33
C ALA A 30 10.80 -2.37 3.37
N LEU A 31 11.95 -2.42 2.71
CA LEU A 31 12.34 -1.43 1.69
C LEU A 31 11.33 -1.35 0.54
N PHE A 32 10.91 -2.50 -0.01
CA PHE A 32 9.89 -2.53 -1.05
C PHE A 32 8.53 -2.01 -0.56
N MET A 33 8.19 -2.27 0.70
CA MET A 33 6.95 -1.80 1.32
C MET A 33 6.95 -0.28 1.52
N ILE A 34 8.09 0.32 1.90
CA ILE A 34 8.29 1.78 1.93
C ILE A 34 8.11 2.38 0.55
N LEU A 35 8.79 1.84 -0.46
CA LEU A 35 8.71 2.31 -1.85
C LEU A 35 7.27 2.24 -2.37
N THR A 36 6.56 1.16 -2.08
CA THR A 36 5.17 0.95 -2.45
C THR A 36 4.27 2.01 -1.84
N GLY A 37 4.38 2.21 -0.53
CA GLY A 37 3.53 3.18 0.15
C GLY A 37 3.86 4.62 -0.26
N LEU A 38 5.12 4.95 -0.59
CA LEU A 38 5.48 6.24 -1.18
C LEU A 38 4.81 6.46 -2.53
N VAL A 39 4.88 5.48 -3.44
CA VAL A 39 4.19 5.55 -4.74
C VAL A 39 2.68 5.71 -4.55
N GLN A 40 2.10 4.99 -3.59
CA GLN A 40 0.68 5.06 -3.27
C GLN A 40 0.24 6.41 -2.70
N ILE A 41 1.02 7.00 -1.78
CA ILE A 41 0.77 8.34 -1.24
C ILE A 41 0.82 9.40 -2.33
N VAL A 42 1.87 9.40 -3.16
CA VAL A 42 2.02 10.37 -4.25
C VAL A 42 0.88 10.23 -5.25
N SER A 43 0.55 9.01 -5.66
CA SER A 43 -0.53 8.74 -6.61
C SER A 43 -1.88 9.22 -6.07
N ALA A 44 -2.19 8.88 -4.82
CA ALA A 44 -3.46 9.25 -4.21
C ALA A 44 -3.55 10.76 -3.89
N PHE A 45 -2.44 11.41 -3.54
CA PHE A 45 -2.37 12.86 -3.35
C PHE A 45 -2.69 13.62 -4.64
N VAL A 46 -2.06 13.25 -5.76
CA VAL A 46 -2.34 13.85 -7.08
C VAL A 46 -3.81 13.72 -7.43
N TRP A 47 -4.41 12.56 -7.13
CA TRP A 47 -5.83 12.29 -7.38
C TRP A 47 -6.80 12.93 -6.40
N THR A 48 -6.30 13.49 -5.30
CA THR A 48 -7.16 14.17 -4.32
C THR A 48 -7.68 15.52 -4.85
N PHE A 49 -6.98 16.10 -5.84
CA PHE A 49 -7.34 17.36 -6.50
C PHE A 49 -8.19 17.19 -7.77
N ASP A 50 -8.50 15.95 -8.15
CA ASP A 50 -9.42 15.69 -9.25
C ASP A 50 -10.83 15.53 -8.67
N ASP A 51 -11.73 16.47 -8.97
CA ASP A 51 -13.11 16.50 -8.46
C ASP A 51 -13.94 15.27 -8.89
N ARG A 52 -13.48 14.50 -9.88
CA ARG A 52 -14.12 13.24 -10.29
C ARG A 52 -13.78 12.08 -9.37
N LEU A 53 -12.78 12.24 -8.49
CA LEU A 53 -12.24 11.16 -7.68
C LEU A 53 -12.90 11.12 -6.28
N ASN A 54 -13.71 10.08 -6.11
CA ASN A 54 -14.57 9.77 -4.96
C ASN A 54 -13.89 9.84 -3.57
N ASN A 55 -14.68 10.10 -2.53
CA ASN A 55 -14.27 10.08 -1.10
C ASN A 55 -13.50 8.81 -0.67
N LEU A 56 -13.69 7.70 -1.39
CA LEU A 56 -12.98 6.44 -1.16
C LEU A 56 -11.47 6.55 -1.38
N LEU A 57 -11.03 7.33 -2.37
CA LEU A 57 -9.59 7.57 -2.63
C LEU A 57 -8.96 8.43 -1.55
N LYS A 58 -9.71 9.41 -1.03
CA LYS A 58 -9.30 10.26 0.09
C LYS A 58 -9.15 9.43 1.36
N LEU A 59 -10.11 8.54 1.64
CA LEU A 59 -10.02 7.59 2.75
C LEU A 59 -8.82 6.65 2.59
N TYR A 60 -8.57 6.16 1.38
CA TYR A 60 -7.38 5.35 1.09
C TYR A 60 -6.09 6.09 1.41
N TRP A 61 -5.93 7.33 0.92
CA TRP A 61 -4.76 8.16 1.21
C TRP A 61 -4.54 8.35 2.71
N LEU A 62 -5.63 8.65 3.44
CA LEU A 62 -5.60 8.78 4.90
C LEU A 62 -5.09 7.50 5.56
N LEU A 63 -5.62 6.33 5.17
CA LEU A 63 -5.21 5.03 5.70
C LEU A 63 -3.73 4.73 5.42
N THR A 64 -3.24 5.03 4.22
CA THR A 64 -1.82 4.83 3.85
C THR A 64 -0.90 5.73 4.69
N VAL A 65 -1.25 7.01 4.88
CA VAL A 65 -0.50 7.92 5.73
C VAL A 65 -0.53 7.47 7.19
N SER A 66 -1.70 7.08 7.72
CA SER A 66 -1.84 6.55 9.07
C SER A 66 -1.02 5.28 9.29
N PHE A 67 -0.91 4.41 8.29
CA PHE A 67 -0.04 3.24 8.35
C PHE A 67 1.43 3.62 8.53
N PHE A 68 1.97 4.56 7.76
CA PHE A 68 3.35 5.00 7.93
C PHE A 68 3.60 5.66 9.28
N LEU A 69 2.64 6.44 9.77
CA LEU A 69 2.72 7.00 11.11
C LEU A 69 2.75 5.88 12.17
N MET A 70 1.84 4.91 12.11
CA MET A 70 1.86 3.75 13.00
C MET A 70 3.17 2.97 12.92
N TRP A 71 3.73 2.81 11.72
CA TRP A 71 5.00 2.12 11.52
C TRP A 71 6.17 2.80 12.26
N ILE A 72 6.18 4.13 12.30
CA ILE A 72 7.21 4.88 13.04
C ILE A 72 7.06 4.73 14.56
N PHE A 73 5.82 4.58 15.05
CA PHE A 73 5.51 4.65 16.49
C PHE A 73 5.19 3.29 17.14
N THR A 74 5.22 2.17 16.42
CA THR A 74 4.76 0.86 16.93
C THR A 74 5.66 -0.29 16.48
N ASP A 75 5.65 -1.39 17.25
CA ASP A 75 6.42 -2.60 16.96
C ASP A 75 6.03 -3.26 15.63
N TRP A 76 7.04 -3.71 14.89
CA TRP A 76 6.93 -4.17 13.52
C TRP A 76 6.18 -5.50 13.34
N LEU A 77 6.01 -6.26 14.41
CA LEU A 77 5.59 -7.66 14.36
C LEU A 77 4.13 -7.87 13.92
N TRP A 78 3.27 -6.87 14.07
CA TRP A 78 1.86 -6.92 13.63
C TRP A 78 1.55 -5.99 12.45
N ILE A 79 2.43 -5.01 12.21
CA ILE A 79 2.23 -3.93 11.23
C ILE A 79 2.42 -4.43 9.80
N TRP A 80 3.18 -5.50 9.58
CA TRP A 80 3.47 -6.05 8.25
C TRP A 80 2.25 -6.56 7.48
N VAL A 81 1.12 -6.85 8.15
CA VAL A 81 -0.15 -7.25 7.52
C VAL A 81 -0.94 -6.06 6.97
N LEU A 82 -0.77 -4.85 7.51
CA LEU A 82 -1.54 -3.69 7.07
C LEU A 82 -1.29 -3.32 5.58
N PRO A 83 -0.06 -3.35 5.06
CA PRO A 83 0.25 -2.97 3.67
C PRO A 83 -0.47 -3.80 2.61
N PRO A 84 -0.48 -5.16 2.68
CA PRO A 84 -1.29 -5.93 1.75
C PRO A 84 -2.79 -5.63 1.88
N CYS A 85 -3.31 -5.38 3.08
CA CYS A 85 -4.72 -4.99 3.28
C CYS A 85 -5.06 -3.64 2.62
N ILE A 86 -4.24 -2.61 2.85
CA ILE A 86 -4.40 -1.27 2.27
C ILE A 86 -4.33 -1.35 0.74
N ALA A 87 -3.41 -2.14 0.22
CA ALA A 87 -3.25 -2.36 -1.20
C ALA A 87 -4.42 -3.10 -1.88
N ILE A 88 -5.00 -4.11 -1.22
CA ILE A 88 -6.20 -4.79 -1.70
C ILE A 88 -7.34 -3.78 -1.76
N TYR A 89 -7.50 -2.96 -0.73
CA TYR A 89 -8.51 -1.89 -0.69
C TYR A 89 -8.33 -0.90 -1.85
N PHE A 90 -7.10 -0.47 -2.14
CA PHE A 90 -6.82 0.39 -3.30
C PHE A 90 -7.22 -0.25 -4.63
N THR A 91 -6.92 -1.54 -4.78
CA THR A 91 -7.24 -2.29 -5.99
C THR A 91 -8.74 -2.38 -6.21
N ILE A 92 -9.52 -2.57 -5.14
CA ILE A 92 -10.98 -2.56 -5.18
C ILE A 92 -11.49 -1.18 -5.62
N ILE A 93 -10.96 -0.09 -5.04
CA ILE A 93 -11.37 1.26 -5.43
C ILE A 93 -11.07 1.51 -6.91
N LEU A 94 -9.86 1.18 -7.37
CA LEU A 94 -9.49 1.30 -8.78
C LEU A 94 -10.42 0.49 -9.68
N HIS A 95 -10.80 -0.73 -9.28
CA HIS A 95 -11.73 -1.56 -10.06
C HIS A 95 -13.10 -0.91 -10.18
N TYR A 96 -13.69 -0.44 -9.07
CA TYR A 96 -15.01 0.20 -9.11
C TYR A 96 -15.03 1.52 -9.86
N GLN A 97 -13.94 2.28 -9.80
CA GLN A 97 -13.88 3.64 -10.32
C GLN A 97 -13.51 3.70 -11.80
N PHE A 98 -12.66 2.79 -12.28
CA PHE A 98 -12.26 2.72 -13.69
C PHE A 98 -13.11 1.77 -14.53
N ASN A 99 -13.93 0.89 -13.93
CA ASN A 99 -14.84 -0.01 -14.65
C ASN A 99 -16.29 0.54 -14.75
N LYS A 100 -16.54 1.73 -14.19
CA LYS A 100 -17.81 2.48 -14.30
C LYS A 100 -17.82 3.54 -15.42
N ASN A 101 -16.69 3.73 -16.10
CA ASN A 101 -16.57 4.50 -17.34
C ASN A 101 -16.40 3.54 -18.52
#